data_AF-A0AA88X4T9-F1
#
_entry.id   AF-A0AA88X4T9-F1
#
_cell.length_a   1.000
_cell.length_b   1.000
_cell.length_c   1.000
_cell.angle_alpha   90.00
_cell.angle_beta   90.00
_cell.angle_gamma   90.00
#
_symmetry.space_group_name_H-M   'P 1'
#
loop_
_entity.id
_entity.type
_entity.pdbx_description
1 polymer ?
#
loop_
_entity_poly.entity_id
_entity_poly.type
_entity_poly.pdbx_seq_one_letter_code
_entity_poly.pdbx_strand_id
1 'polypeptide(L)'
;VLRQDISVNEDIYGGMSRAELSQAQDKELQLAQQDIKMEQTKDKKNTLESYVYEMRSKLLNTYRSFATEPEREGISRNLQETEEWLYEDGDDESEHVYTKKLEDLRKLVDPIENRYKDEDARAQATRSLLNCIVENRMAVESLSASEKNAVFAECHKAEEWLREKTQQQDALPKNTDPLLWSSEIKEKEDILDAYVSHITNLRKSMDSH
;
A
#
# COMPACT_ATOMS: atom_id res chain seq x y z
N VAL A 1 81.71 -0.03 -16.10
CA VAL A 1 81.12 -0.62 -14.88
C VAL A 1 79.68 -1.00 -15.24
N LEU A 2 79.40 -2.30 -15.39
CA LEU A 2 78.05 -2.79 -15.67
C LEU A 2 77.24 -2.77 -14.36
N ARG A 3 76.11 -2.05 -14.34
CA ARG A 3 75.14 -2.17 -13.24
C ARG A 3 74.48 -3.54 -13.36
N GLN A 4 74.63 -4.36 -12.34
CA GLN A 4 73.88 -5.60 -12.18
C GLN A 4 72.62 -5.28 -11.40
N ASP A 5 71.47 -5.39 -12.05
CA ASP A 5 70.18 -5.35 -11.37
C ASP A 5 70.02 -6.67 -10.60
N ILE A 6 70.03 -6.55 -9.27
CA ILE A 6 69.83 -7.69 -8.38
C ILE A 6 68.32 -7.84 -8.22
N SER A 7 67.78 -8.95 -8.73
CA SER A 7 66.38 -9.31 -8.48
C SER A 7 66.25 -9.75 -7.03
N VAL A 8 65.58 -8.93 -6.22
CA VAL A 8 65.20 -9.29 -4.85
C VAL A 8 63.92 -10.10 -4.93
N ASN A 9 64.00 -11.40 -4.64
CA ASN A 9 62.83 -12.23 -4.35
C ASN A 9 62.62 -12.23 -2.84
N GLU A 10 61.49 -11.69 -2.39
CA GLU A 10 61.04 -11.84 -1.01
C GLU A 10 60.32 -13.19 -0.86
N ASP A 11 60.97 -14.15 -0.23
CA ASP A 11 60.30 -15.36 0.25
C ASP A 11 59.58 -15.03 1.57
N ILE A 12 58.31 -14.63 1.45
CA ILE A 12 57.45 -14.36 2.61
C ILE A 12 57.04 -15.69 3.24
N TYR A 13 57.85 -16.18 4.18
CA TYR A 13 57.51 -17.34 5.00
C TYR A 13 56.41 -16.98 5.99
N GLY A 14 55.22 -17.57 5.82
CA GLY A 14 54.04 -17.36 6.68
C GLY A 14 52.82 -16.72 6.00
N GLY A 15 52.91 -16.34 4.72
CA GLY A 15 51.77 -15.90 3.92
C GLY A 15 50.89 -17.07 3.44
N MET A 16 49.57 -16.87 3.39
CA MET A 16 48.65 -17.85 2.79
C MET A 16 48.95 -18.00 1.29
N SER A 17 48.93 -19.24 0.79
CA SER A 17 49.01 -19.50 -0.66
C SER A 17 47.78 -18.92 -1.37
N ARG A 18 47.88 -18.71 -2.69
CA ARG A 18 46.74 -18.20 -3.49
C ARG A 18 45.51 -19.11 -3.40
N ALA A 19 45.70 -20.42 -3.26
CA ALA A 19 44.62 -21.38 -3.09
C ALA A 19 43.95 -21.26 -1.72
N GLU A 20 44.74 -21.14 -0.64
CA GLU A 20 44.22 -20.94 0.71
C GLU A 20 43.51 -19.58 0.84
N LEU A 21 44.02 -18.53 0.20
CA LEU A 21 43.38 -17.21 0.16
C LEU A 21 42.02 -17.28 -0.54
N SER A 22 41.94 -17.95 -1.70
CA SER A 22 40.67 -18.16 -2.41
C SER A 22 39.67 -18.94 -1.56
N GLN A 23 40.11 -20.01 -0.91
CA GLN A 23 39.25 -20.80 -0.02
C GLN A 23 38.75 -19.98 1.18
N ALA A 24 39.60 -19.13 1.75
CA ALA A 24 39.22 -18.24 2.83
C ALA A 24 38.21 -17.17 2.37
N GLN A 25 38.38 -16.61 1.17
CA GLN A 25 37.42 -15.67 0.58
C GLN A 25 36.06 -16.33 0.32
N ASP A 26 36.04 -17.54 -0.22
CA ASP A 26 34.78 -18.28 -0.45
C ASP A 26 34.07 -18.59 0.87
N LYS A 27 34.83 -18.98 1.91
CA LYS A 27 34.28 -19.23 3.24
C LYS A 27 33.73 -17.95 3.88
N GLU A 28 34.45 -16.83 3.76
CA GLU A 28 33.99 -15.53 4.25
C GLU A 28 32.68 -15.13 3.57
N LEU A 29 32.57 -15.32 2.24
CA LEU A 29 31.35 -15.04 1.51
C LEU A 29 30.18 -15.91 1.99
N GLN A 30 30.42 -17.20 2.25
CA GLN A 30 29.39 -18.12 2.77
C GLN A 30 28.92 -17.70 4.16
N LEU A 31 29.85 -17.35 5.06
CA LEU A 31 29.51 -16.88 6.41
C LEU A 31 28.72 -15.57 6.34
N ALA A 32 29.15 -14.60 5.53
CA ALA A 32 28.44 -13.35 5.33
C ALA A 32 27.01 -13.57 4.79
N GLN A 33 26.83 -14.49 3.84
CA GLN A 33 25.49 -14.85 3.33
C GLN A 33 24.61 -15.51 4.39
N GLN A 34 25.19 -16.36 5.24
CA GLN A 34 24.48 -16.99 6.34
C GLN A 34 24.03 -15.94 7.36
N ASP A 35 24.91 -14.99 7.72
CA ASP A 35 24.60 -13.89 8.64
C ASP A 35 23.44 -13.03 8.13
N ILE A 36 23.48 -12.64 6.85
CA ILE A 36 22.38 -11.90 6.20
C ILE A 36 21.07 -12.68 6.29
N LYS A 37 21.08 -13.99 5.99
CA LYS A 37 19.87 -14.81 6.03
C LYS A 37 19.31 -14.93 7.45
N MET A 38 20.17 -15.10 8.45
CA MET A 38 19.77 -15.15 9.85
C MET A 38 19.15 -13.83 10.29
N GLU A 39 19.74 -12.70 9.92
CA GLU A 39 19.20 -11.36 10.21
C GLU A 39 17.84 -11.14 9.55
N GLN A 40 17.71 -11.45 8.26
CA GLN A 40 16.44 -11.37 7.53
C GLN A 40 15.34 -12.24 8.17
N THR A 41 15.69 -13.46 8.56
CA THR A 41 14.75 -14.38 9.22
C THR A 41 14.28 -13.82 10.56
N LYS A 42 15.22 -13.30 11.37
CA LYS A 42 14.92 -12.64 12.64
C LYS A 42 14.03 -11.40 12.46
N ASP A 43 14.30 -10.59 11.44
CA ASP A 43 13.49 -9.41 11.13
C ASP A 43 12.05 -9.78 10.75
N LYS A 44 11.85 -10.87 9.99
CA LYS A 44 10.50 -11.35 9.67
C LYS A 44 9.76 -11.87 10.90
N LYS A 45 10.43 -12.59 11.79
CA LYS A 45 9.86 -12.99 13.09
C LYS A 45 9.41 -11.78 13.91
N ASN A 46 10.30 -10.79 14.06
CA ASN A 46 10.00 -9.55 14.79
C ASN A 46 8.85 -8.75 14.16
N THR A 47 8.78 -8.73 12.82
CA THR A 47 7.68 -8.10 12.07
C THR A 47 6.35 -8.78 12.37
N LEU A 48 6.32 -10.13 12.36
CA LEU A 48 5.12 -10.89 12.68
C LEU A 48 4.70 -10.66 14.13
N GLU A 49 5.63 -10.74 15.08
CA GLU A 49 5.37 -10.50 16.50
C GLU A 49 4.78 -9.09 16.72
N SER A 50 5.43 -8.06 16.15
CA SER A 50 4.96 -6.67 16.25
C SER A 50 3.57 -6.50 15.65
N TYR A 51 3.31 -7.14 14.50
CA TYR A 51 2.00 -7.10 13.85
C TYR A 51 0.91 -7.72 14.72
N VAL A 52 1.19 -8.86 15.37
CA VAL A 52 0.23 -9.52 16.28
C VAL A 52 -0.16 -8.60 17.43
N TYR A 53 0.82 -7.98 18.09
CA TYR A 53 0.57 -7.03 19.18
C TYR A 53 -0.20 -5.79 18.71
N GLU A 54 0.21 -5.20 17.59
CA GLU A 54 -0.43 -4.00 17.04
C GLU A 54 -1.89 -4.26 16.65
N MET A 55 -2.15 -5.37 15.93
CA MET A 55 -3.49 -5.71 15.46
C MET A 55 -4.43 -6.03 16.62
N ARG A 56 -3.94 -6.69 17.68
CA ARG A 56 -4.74 -6.91 18.89
C ARG A 56 -5.22 -5.59 19.50
N SER A 57 -4.33 -4.61 19.62
CA SER A 57 -4.67 -3.27 20.13
C SER A 57 -5.65 -2.53 19.20
N LYS A 58 -5.38 -2.53 17.89
CA LYS A 58 -6.25 -1.86 16.91
C LYS A 58 -7.63 -2.50 16.83
N LEU A 59 -7.74 -3.82 16.92
CA LEU A 59 -9.01 -4.53 16.86
C LEU A 59 -9.94 -4.18 18.03
N LEU A 60 -9.39 -3.96 19.22
CA LEU A 60 -10.14 -3.54 20.40
C LEU A 60 -10.51 -2.06 20.38
N ASN A 61 -9.70 -1.23 19.72
CA ASN A 61 -9.82 0.22 19.74
C ASN A 61 -10.21 0.76 18.35
N THR A 62 -9.22 1.02 17.50
CA THR A 62 -9.36 1.69 16.18
C THR A 62 -10.40 1.03 15.27
N TYR A 63 -10.40 -0.29 15.17
CA TYR A 63 -11.24 -1.05 14.25
C TYR A 63 -12.56 -1.53 14.88
N ARG A 64 -12.84 -1.17 16.13
CA ARG A 64 -13.98 -1.69 16.90
C ARG A 64 -15.33 -1.52 16.19
N SER A 65 -15.53 -0.41 15.48
CA SER A 65 -16.77 -0.11 14.75
C SER A 65 -16.79 -0.62 13.31
N PHE A 66 -15.67 -1.13 12.80
CA PHE A 66 -15.46 -1.54 11.40
C PHE A 66 -15.42 -3.07 11.23
N ALA A 67 -15.34 -3.80 12.35
CA ALA A 67 -15.40 -5.25 12.40
C ALA A 67 -16.77 -5.72 12.92
N THR A 68 -17.32 -6.75 12.30
CA THR A 68 -18.42 -7.52 12.87
C THR A 68 -17.92 -8.38 14.04
N GLU A 69 -18.83 -8.86 14.89
CA GLU A 69 -18.47 -9.77 15.99
C GLU A 69 -17.74 -11.03 15.49
N PRO A 70 -18.24 -11.74 14.46
CA PRO A 70 -17.56 -12.95 13.98
C PRO A 70 -16.18 -12.67 13.37
N GLU A 71 -16.01 -11.56 12.65
CA GLU A 71 -14.71 -11.14 12.13
C GLU A 71 -13.73 -10.85 13.28
N ARG A 72 -14.18 -10.11 14.30
CA ARG A 72 -13.37 -9.79 15.47
C ARG A 72 -12.94 -11.05 16.21
N GLU A 73 -13.87 -11.94 16.53
CA GLU A 73 -13.56 -13.20 17.20
C GLU A 73 -12.61 -14.07 16.36
N GLY A 74 -12.86 -14.16 15.05
CA GLY A 74 -12.01 -14.93 14.13
C GLY A 74 -10.58 -14.41 14.08
N ILE A 75 -10.40 -13.09 13.97
CA ILE A 75 -9.08 -12.46 13.99
C ILE A 75 -8.42 -12.63 15.35
N SER A 76 -9.14 -12.37 16.45
CA SER A 76 -8.59 -12.53 17.80
C SER A 76 -8.07 -13.95 18.06
N ARG A 77 -8.79 -14.98 17.60
CA ARG A 77 -8.31 -16.38 17.69
C ARG A 77 -7.04 -16.59 16.87
N ASN A 78 -6.99 -16.16 15.62
CA ASN A 78 -5.81 -16.33 14.78
C ASN A 78 -4.57 -15.58 15.31
N LEU A 79 -4.78 -14.37 15.87
CA LEU A 79 -3.72 -13.61 16.53
C LEU A 79 -3.18 -14.35 17.75
N GLN A 80 -4.06 -14.92 18.57
CA GLN A 80 -3.69 -15.71 19.74
C GLN A 80 -2.91 -16.97 19.36
N GLU A 81 -3.42 -17.75 18.40
CA GLU A 81 -2.76 -18.97 17.92
C GLU A 81 -1.39 -18.68 17.29
N THR A 82 -1.25 -17.52 16.63
CA THR A 82 0.04 -17.10 16.06
C THR A 82 1.02 -16.67 17.13
N GLU A 83 0.56 -15.98 18.17
CA GLU A 83 1.39 -15.60 19.34
C GLU A 83 1.89 -16.84 20.08
N GLU A 84 1.00 -17.79 20.38
CA GLU A 84 1.36 -19.05 21.04
C GLU A 84 2.38 -19.83 20.20
N TRP A 85 2.15 -19.94 18.89
CA TRP A 85 3.10 -20.57 17.99
C TRP A 85 4.47 -19.87 17.99
N LEU A 86 4.54 -18.53 18.05
CA LEU A 86 5.82 -17.80 18.09
C LEU A 86 6.67 -18.14 19.33
N TYR A 87 6.03 -18.52 20.44
CA TYR A 87 6.71 -18.88 21.70
C TYR A 87 6.98 -20.38 21.85
N GLU A 88 6.34 -21.22 21.03
CA GLU A 88 6.52 -22.68 21.04
C GLU A 88 7.28 -23.15 19.79
N ASP A 89 6.56 -23.66 18.78
CA ASP A 89 7.14 -24.28 17.59
C ASP A 89 7.81 -23.29 16.63
N GLY A 90 7.54 -22.00 16.77
CA GLY A 90 7.95 -20.93 15.87
C GLY A 90 9.25 -20.23 16.23
N ASP A 91 10.09 -20.78 17.12
CA ASP A 91 11.29 -20.07 17.57
C ASP A 91 12.39 -19.99 16.49
N ASP A 92 12.62 -21.09 15.76
CA ASP A 92 13.68 -21.25 14.75
C ASP A 92 13.11 -21.67 13.37
N GLU A 93 12.03 -21.01 12.98
CA GLU A 93 11.37 -21.26 11.70
C GLU A 93 11.94 -20.43 10.56
N SER A 94 11.64 -20.85 9.32
CA SER A 94 12.18 -20.17 8.14
C SER A 94 11.51 -18.81 7.87
N GLU A 95 12.24 -17.90 7.23
CA GLU A 95 11.72 -16.61 6.75
C GLU A 95 10.37 -16.73 6.02
N HIS A 96 10.25 -17.77 5.18
CA HIS A 96 9.05 -18.05 4.40
C HIS A 96 7.85 -18.38 5.29
N VAL A 97 8.04 -19.14 6.37
CA VAL A 97 6.96 -19.53 7.30
C VAL A 97 6.44 -18.31 8.05
N TYR A 98 7.33 -17.44 8.57
CA TYR A 98 6.92 -16.18 9.19
C TYR A 98 6.16 -15.27 8.22
N THR A 99 6.66 -15.16 6.98
CA THR A 99 6.02 -14.35 5.93
C THR A 99 4.61 -14.84 5.61
N LYS A 100 4.44 -16.16 5.45
CA LYS A 100 3.14 -16.75 5.16
C LYS A 100 2.13 -16.53 6.28
N LYS A 101 2.53 -16.71 7.54
CA LYS A 101 1.65 -16.43 8.70
C LYS A 101 1.23 -14.95 8.74
N LEU A 102 2.15 -14.03 8.46
CA LEU A 102 1.83 -12.61 8.37
C LEU A 102 0.82 -12.32 7.25
N GLU A 103 0.99 -12.92 6.07
CA GLU A 103 0.05 -12.78 4.96
C GLU A 103 -1.33 -13.35 5.29
N ASP A 104 -1.39 -14.47 5.99
CA ASP A 104 -2.66 -15.10 6.37
C ASP A 104 -3.42 -14.24 7.41
N LEU A 105 -2.71 -13.63 8.38
CA LEU A 105 -3.32 -12.65 9.28
C LEU A 105 -3.81 -11.40 8.52
N ARG A 106 -3.00 -10.88 7.59
CA ARG A 106 -3.38 -9.71 6.78
C ARG A 106 -4.65 -9.96 5.98
N LYS A 107 -4.80 -11.11 5.34
CA LYS A 107 -6.04 -11.45 4.60
C LYS A 107 -7.31 -11.32 5.45
N LEU A 108 -7.22 -11.57 6.75
CA LEU A 108 -8.34 -11.44 7.67
C LEU A 108 -8.56 -9.98 8.11
N VAL A 109 -7.47 -9.22 8.32
CA VAL A 109 -7.52 -7.85 8.86
C VAL A 109 -7.74 -6.80 7.77
N ASP A 110 -7.18 -7.00 6.58
CA ASP A 110 -7.19 -6.04 5.47
C ASP A 110 -8.60 -5.56 5.11
N PRO A 111 -9.66 -6.40 5.04
CA PRO A 111 -11.02 -5.92 4.79
C PRO A 111 -11.47 -4.86 5.80
N ILE A 112 -11.18 -5.07 7.09
CA ILE A 112 -11.56 -4.15 8.17
C ILE A 112 -10.72 -2.88 8.12
N GLU A 113 -9.41 -3.02 7.89
CA GLU A 113 -8.52 -1.87 7.73
C GLU A 113 -8.91 -1.02 6.52
N ASN A 114 -9.35 -1.65 5.42
CA ASN A 114 -9.85 -0.98 4.23
C ASN A 114 -11.14 -0.20 4.53
N ARG A 115 -12.11 -0.80 5.24
CA ARG A 115 -13.33 -0.08 5.69
C ARG A 115 -12.98 1.14 6.55
N TYR A 116 -12.05 0.98 7.48
CA TYR A 116 -11.58 2.06 8.36
C TYR A 116 -10.93 3.20 7.57
N LYS A 117 -9.98 2.88 6.68
CA LYS A 117 -9.28 3.88 5.85
C LYS A 117 -10.21 4.57 4.87
N ASP A 118 -11.17 3.82 4.32
CA ASP A 118 -12.08 4.35 3.31
C ASP A 118 -13.06 5.38 3.89
N GLU A 119 -13.37 5.36 5.20
CA GLU A 119 -14.25 6.36 5.81
C GLU A 119 -13.72 7.80 5.61
N ASP A 120 -12.44 8.05 5.95
CA ASP A 120 -11.82 9.36 5.76
C ASP A 120 -11.53 9.64 4.28
N ALA A 121 -11.03 8.63 3.55
CA ALA A 121 -10.75 8.77 2.11
C ALA A 121 -12.00 9.11 1.30
N ARG A 122 -13.16 8.56 1.66
CA ARG A 122 -14.45 8.86 1.04
C ARG A 122 -14.85 10.29 1.33
N ALA A 123 -14.75 10.75 2.57
CA ALA A 123 -15.05 12.15 2.92
C ALA A 123 -14.13 13.14 2.16
N GLN A 124 -12.87 12.78 1.92
CA GLN A 124 -11.97 13.56 1.08
C GLN A 124 -12.37 13.53 -0.40
N ALA A 125 -12.64 12.35 -0.96
CA ALA A 125 -13.05 12.19 -2.36
C ALA A 125 -14.37 12.93 -2.65
N THR A 126 -15.36 12.86 -1.75
CA THR A 126 -16.61 13.61 -1.84
C THR A 126 -16.36 15.12 -1.94
N ARG A 127 -15.47 15.66 -1.10
CA ARG A 127 -15.11 17.08 -1.15
C ARG A 127 -14.41 17.44 -2.46
N SER A 128 -13.51 16.59 -2.94
CA SER A 128 -12.81 16.79 -4.21
C SER A 128 -13.78 16.86 -5.39
N LEU A 129 -14.66 15.87 -5.52
CA LEU A 129 -15.68 15.84 -6.57
C LEU A 129 -16.60 17.07 -6.52
N LEU A 130 -17.06 17.48 -5.33
CA LEU A 130 -17.87 18.69 -5.19
C LEU A 130 -17.12 19.96 -5.62
N ASN A 131 -15.84 20.09 -5.28
CA ASN A 131 -15.01 21.20 -5.73
C ASN A 131 -14.83 21.18 -7.25
N CYS A 132 -14.51 20.02 -7.82
CA CYS A 132 -14.39 19.79 -9.27
C CYS A 132 -15.68 20.20 -10.00
N ILE A 133 -16.86 19.88 -9.45
CA ILE A 133 -18.15 20.30 -10.00
C ILE A 133 -18.29 21.83 -10.02
N VAL A 134 -17.92 22.51 -8.93
CA VAL A 134 -17.97 23.99 -8.85
C VAL A 134 -17.01 24.62 -9.84
N GLU A 135 -15.77 24.14 -9.89
CA GLU A 135 -14.73 24.63 -10.82
C GLU A 135 -15.17 24.48 -12.27
N ASN A 136 -15.69 23.31 -12.64
CA ASN A 136 -16.21 23.06 -13.99
C ASN A 136 -17.38 23.98 -14.36
N ARG A 137 -18.28 24.27 -13.41
CA ARG A 137 -19.39 25.23 -13.62
C ARG A 137 -18.91 26.67 -13.81
N MET A 138 -17.78 27.04 -13.22
CA MET A 138 -17.18 28.37 -13.39
C MET A 138 -16.35 28.47 -14.67
N ALA A 139 -15.72 27.38 -15.11
CA ALA A 139 -14.84 27.35 -16.27
C ALA A 139 -15.56 27.54 -17.62
N VAL A 140 -16.89 27.46 -17.65
CA VAL A 140 -17.68 27.48 -18.90
C VAL A 140 -18.17 28.86 -19.34
N GLU A 141 -17.79 29.95 -18.68
CA GLU A 141 -18.29 31.31 -18.98
C GLU A 141 -18.12 31.73 -20.46
N SER A 142 -17.03 31.32 -21.10
CA SER A 142 -16.74 31.65 -22.50
C SER A 142 -17.48 30.77 -23.51
N LEU A 143 -18.04 29.62 -23.09
CA LEU A 143 -18.66 28.61 -23.97
C LEU A 143 -20.01 29.05 -24.56
N SER A 144 -20.43 28.39 -25.64
CA SER A 144 -21.77 28.58 -26.22
C SER A 144 -22.85 28.12 -25.24
N ALA A 145 -24.09 28.60 -25.43
CA ALA A 145 -25.21 28.19 -24.57
C ALA A 145 -25.44 26.67 -24.58
N SER A 146 -25.23 26.02 -25.74
CA SER A 146 -25.38 24.56 -25.87
C SER A 146 -24.33 23.80 -25.07
N GLU A 147 -23.06 24.21 -25.16
CA GLU A 147 -21.95 23.59 -24.43
C GLU A 147 -22.05 23.84 -22.92
N LYS A 148 -22.42 25.07 -22.51
CA LYS A 148 -22.71 25.39 -21.10
C LYS A 148 -23.78 24.47 -20.53
N ASN A 149 -24.89 24.33 -21.24
CA ASN A 149 -25.99 23.45 -20.82
C ASN A 149 -25.54 21.99 -20.72
N ALA A 150 -24.68 21.52 -21.64
CA ALA A 150 -24.13 20.17 -21.59
C ALA A 150 -23.25 19.95 -20.36
N VAL A 151 -22.36 20.90 -20.02
CA VAL A 151 -21.52 20.82 -18.81
C VAL A 151 -22.37 20.89 -17.54
N PHE A 152 -23.34 21.81 -17.47
CA PHE A 152 -24.25 21.90 -16.32
C PHE A 152 -25.04 20.61 -16.12
N ALA A 153 -25.50 19.98 -17.19
CA ALA A 153 -26.22 18.72 -17.13
C ALA A 153 -25.33 17.57 -16.60
N GLU A 154 -24.08 17.46 -17.06
CA GLU A 154 -23.16 16.44 -16.53
C GLU A 154 -22.77 16.71 -15.07
N CYS A 155 -22.50 17.96 -14.69
CA CYS A 155 -22.28 18.33 -13.29
C CYS A 155 -23.48 17.96 -12.41
N HIS A 156 -24.71 18.25 -12.87
CA HIS A 156 -25.93 17.88 -12.14
C HIS A 156 -26.06 16.37 -11.96
N LYS A 157 -25.82 15.58 -13.02
CA LYS A 157 -25.83 14.11 -12.93
C LYS A 157 -24.80 13.59 -11.93
N ALA A 158 -23.61 14.19 -11.87
CA ALA A 158 -22.58 13.82 -10.90
C ALA A 158 -23.01 14.14 -9.46
N GLU A 159 -23.60 15.32 -9.22
CA GLU A 159 -24.14 15.71 -7.91
C GLU A 159 -25.28 14.79 -7.44
N GLU A 160 -26.23 14.47 -8.32
CA GLU A 160 -27.34 13.59 -8.00
C GLU A 160 -26.86 12.18 -7.66
N TRP A 161 -25.97 11.63 -8.49
CA TRP A 161 -25.34 10.34 -8.24
C TRP A 161 -24.62 10.30 -6.89
N LEU A 162 -23.81 11.33 -6.60
CA LEU A 162 -23.08 11.41 -5.33
C LEU A 162 -24.05 11.47 -4.15
N ARG A 163 -25.08 12.33 -4.22
CA ARG A 163 -26.11 12.46 -3.18
C ARG A 163 -26.82 11.14 -2.92
N GLU A 164 -27.27 10.46 -3.97
CA GLU A 164 -27.99 9.19 -3.86
C GLU A 164 -27.12 8.09 -3.25
N LYS A 165 -25.86 7.97 -3.72
CA LYS A 165 -24.92 6.97 -3.22
C LYS A 165 -24.49 7.24 -1.79
N THR A 166 -24.25 8.50 -1.42
CA THR A 166 -23.98 8.89 -0.04
C THR A 166 -25.15 8.55 0.88
N GLN A 167 -26.40 8.84 0.46
CA GLN A 167 -27.58 8.48 1.27
C GLN A 167 -27.71 6.96 1.48
N GLN A 168 -27.42 6.16 0.46
CA GLN A 168 -27.40 4.69 0.58
C GLN A 168 -26.30 4.23 1.52
N GLN A 169 -25.11 4.83 1.44
CA GLN A 169 -23.97 4.50 2.29
C GLN A 169 -24.20 4.87 3.75
N ASP A 170 -24.81 6.02 4.03
CA ASP A 170 -25.09 6.50 5.39
C ASP A 170 -26.12 5.64 6.12
N ALA A 171 -26.94 4.89 5.37
CA ALA A 171 -27.89 3.93 5.93
C ALA A 171 -27.23 2.60 6.36
N LEU A 172 -25.97 2.35 5.97
CA LEU A 172 -25.28 1.11 6.29
C LEU A 172 -24.45 1.19 7.57
N PRO A 173 -24.33 0.07 8.31
CA PRO A 173 -23.35 -0.04 9.39
C PRO A 173 -21.91 0.16 8.92
N LYS A 174 -21.05 0.70 9.78
CA LYS A 174 -19.62 0.89 9.50
C LYS A 174 -18.83 -0.41 9.36
N ASN A 175 -19.37 -1.53 9.85
CA ASN A 175 -18.75 -2.84 9.83
C ASN A 175 -19.17 -3.72 8.65
N THR A 176 -19.84 -3.13 7.66
CA THR A 176 -20.09 -3.78 6.37
C THR A 176 -19.27 -3.10 5.28
N ASP A 177 -18.96 -3.84 4.22
CA ASP A 177 -18.27 -3.26 3.07
C ASP A 177 -19.06 -2.07 2.51
N PRO A 178 -18.40 -0.92 2.28
CA PRO A 178 -19.01 0.21 1.61
C PRO A 178 -19.69 -0.13 0.29
N LEU A 179 -20.85 0.49 0.04
CA LEU A 179 -21.50 0.55 -1.26
C LEU A 179 -20.96 1.66 -2.15
N LEU A 180 -20.29 2.63 -1.54
CA LEU A 180 -19.63 3.72 -2.23
C LEU A 180 -18.20 3.80 -1.71
N TRP A 181 -17.25 3.30 -2.50
CA TRP A 181 -15.83 3.41 -2.19
C TRP A 181 -15.28 4.77 -2.62
N SER A 182 -14.26 5.24 -1.92
CA SER A 182 -13.53 6.45 -2.30
C SER A 182 -12.95 6.37 -3.72
N SER A 183 -12.56 5.18 -4.19
CA SER A 183 -12.10 4.94 -5.56
C SER A 183 -13.19 5.19 -6.61
N GLU A 184 -14.43 4.81 -6.35
CA GLU A 184 -15.55 5.05 -7.27
C GLU A 184 -15.88 6.55 -7.38
N ILE A 185 -15.75 7.30 -6.27
CA ILE A 185 -15.93 8.75 -6.29
C ILE A 185 -14.82 9.42 -7.12
N LYS A 186 -13.57 8.98 -6.96
CA LYS A 186 -12.43 9.48 -7.75
C LYS A 186 -12.59 9.16 -9.23
N GLU A 187 -13.02 7.95 -9.57
CA GLU A 187 -13.31 7.58 -10.96
C GLU A 187 -14.42 8.47 -11.55
N LYS A 188 -15.46 8.78 -10.76
CA LYS A 188 -16.51 9.71 -11.19
C LYS A 188 -16.00 11.13 -11.43
N GLU A 189 -15.09 11.61 -10.57
CA GLU A 189 -14.40 12.89 -10.71
C GLU A 189 -13.56 12.92 -12.00
N ASP A 190 -12.73 11.91 -12.23
CA ASP A 190 -11.89 11.79 -13.43
C ASP A 190 -12.75 11.79 -14.72
N ILE A 191 -13.88 11.08 -14.72
CA ILE A 191 -14.82 11.05 -15.85
C ILE A 191 -15.42 12.44 -16.12
N LEU A 192 -15.84 13.14 -15.06
CA LEU A 192 -16.41 14.50 -15.18
C LEU A 192 -15.37 15.48 -15.73
N ASP A 193 -14.17 15.47 -15.15
CA ASP A 193 -13.09 16.37 -15.56
C ASP A 193 -12.67 16.12 -17.01
N ALA A 194 -12.54 14.85 -17.41
CA ALA A 194 -12.23 14.48 -18.79
C ALA A 194 -13.32 14.95 -19.79
N TYR A 195 -14.59 14.83 -19.41
CA TYR A 195 -15.71 15.29 -20.25
C TYR A 195 -15.66 16.81 -20.47
N VAL A 196 -15.46 17.60 -19.40
CA VAL A 196 -15.42 19.07 -19.51
C VAL A 196 -14.15 19.52 -20.22
N SER A 197 -13.02 18.88 -19.95
CA SER A 197 -11.76 19.08 -20.68
C SER A 197 -11.92 18.83 -22.18
N HIS A 198 -12.69 17.81 -22.58
CA HIS A 198 -12.95 17.54 -23.99
C HIS A 198 -13.72 18.69 -24.66
N ILE A 199 -14.81 19.17 -24.05
CA ILE A 199 -15.61 20.28 -24.57
C ILE A 199 -14.76 21.57 -24.67
N THR A 200 -13.98 21.87 -23.64
CA THR A 200 -13.15 23.09 -23.61
C THR A 200 -11.97 23.05 -24.59
N ASN A 201 -11.37 21.88 -24.83
CA ASN A 201 -10.24 21.73 -25.75
C ASN A 201 -10.65 21.65 -27.22
N LEU A 202 -11.82 21.07 -27.54
CA LEU A 202 -12.39 21.11 -28.90
C LEU A 202 -12.48 22.55 -29.42
N ARG A 203 -12.87 23.48 -28.54
CA ARG A 203 -12.92 24.91 -28.87
C ARG A 203 -11.55 25.53 -29.15
N LYS A 204 -10.53 25.25 -28.33
CA LYS A 204 -9.18 25.80 -28.56
C LYS A 204 -8.64 25.42 -29.94
N SER A 205 -9.00 24.23 -30.42
CA SER A 205 -8.64 23.78 -31.78
C SER A 205 -9.41 24.52 -32.88
N MET A 206 -10.69 24.86 -32.64
CA MET A 206 -11.52 25.60 -33.60
C MET A 206 -11.18 27.09 -33.68
N ASP A 207 -10.82 27.72 -32.55
CA ASP A 207 -10.41 29.13 -32.49
C ASP A 207 -8.98 29.36 -33.03
N SER A 208 -8.22 28.28 -33.29
CA SER A 208 -6.85 28.32 -33.83
C SER A 208 -6.78 28.17 -35.36
N HIS A 209 -7.92 28.20 -36.07
CA HIS A 209 -8.04 28.12 -37.52
C HIS A 209 -8.84 29.32 -38.05
#